data_AF-A0A1B8W0Q2-F1
#
_entry.id   AF-A0A1B8W0Q2-F1
#
_cell.length_a   1.000
_cell.length_b   1.000
_cell.length_c   1.000
_cell.angle_alpha   90.00
_cell.angle_beta   90.00
_cell.angle_gamma   90.00
#
_symmetry.space_group_name_H-M   'P 1'
#
loop_
_entity.id
_entity.type
_entity.pdbx_description
1 polymer ?
#
loop_
_entity_poly.entity_id
_entity_poly.type
_entity_poly.pdbx_seq_one_letter_code
_entity_poly.pdbx_strand_id
1 'polypeptide(L)'
;MNKMYKVLATASIFAMAAMPMAASAQDVPQPTIHNGQGPIQNQFKIVPGTMGQITDFVNDKTGKFITVTGRSLAVGDQSQIILSITKDTKIVDAKGKTVPLKTIIDEKKVVKAFYGGAITKSIPAQGTALTLVVQDQSFTAIDGTVSEVQENGIVVKGKDIYTSIEETIVLHFADKAQLLDQNGKAIEASAIKAGMSVKAFYGPAVTMSLPPQSTTKYVVVNTTADETEQNAVGTDGIITSVADNKITVIGKPMAKGGVDHVILTVDEETQIVGLDGKPLTLDALKNDVRVEVNYGEVMTMIYPAQTTADKIVVKETETNKIEGTVVASDRTTEGQVYVNVGSDQSTDNDVILNISEDTKVIPALGGETVLRAGTKIVAYHSKIMTKSLPGITNAEIVIVTSDDNAAKPKQ
;
A
#
# COMPACT_ATOMS: atom_id res chain seq x y z
N MET A 1 -13.09 29.03 66.07
CA MET A 1 -13.43 27.72 66.68
C MET A 1 -14.33 26.95 65.74
N ASN A 2 -13.87 25.78 65.28
CA ASN A 2 -14.58 24.52 64.97
C ASN A 2 -16.13 24.56 64.94
N LYS A 3 -16.86 23.93 64.01
CA LYS A 3 -16.59 22.72 63.22
C LYS A 3 -17.79 22.42 62.29
N MET A 4 -17.54 21.49 61.35
CA MET A 4 -18.43 20.45 60.79
C MET A 4 -18.85 20.55 59.32
N TYR A 5 -18.16 19.72 58.53
CA TYR A 5 -18.53 19.17 57.24
C TYR A 5 -19.80 18.30 57.34
N LYS A 6 -20.67 18.37 56.33
CA LYS A 6 -21.64 17.31 56.03
C LYS A 6 -21.55 16.93 54.55
N VAL A 7 -21.23 15.65 54.36
CA VAL A 7 -21.27 14.87 53.13
C VAL A 7 -22.73 14.73 52.68
N LEU A 8 -23.01 14.96 51.40
CA LEU A 8 -24.29 14.61 50.77
C LEU A 8 -24.04 13.45 49.80
N ALA A 9 -24.55 12.28 50.18
CA ALA A 9 -24.59 11.07 49.38
C ALA A 9 -25.78 11.15 48.41
N THR A 10 -25.50 11.01 47.11
CA THR A 10 -26.51 10.93 46.06
C THR A 10 -26.98 9.48 45.94
N ALA A 11 -28.23 9.21 46.34
CA ALA A 11 -28.87 7.91 46.15
C ALA A 11 -29.60 7.89 44.79
N SER A 12 -29.09 7.08 43.87
CA SER A 12 -29.68 6.81 42.56
C SER A 12 -30.86 5.84 42.71
N ILE A 13 -32.06 6.27 42.32
CA ILE A 13 -33.25 5.42 42.25
C ILE A 13 -33.21 4.66 40.91
N PHE A 14 -33.00 3.35 40.98
CA PHE A 14 -33.17 2.40 39.88
C PHE A 14 -34.68 2.21 39.61
N ALA A 15 -35.14 2.58 38.42
CA ALA A 15 -36.46 2.18 37.92
C ALA A 15 -36.31 0.89 37.10
N MET A 16 -36.87 -0.21 37.61
CA MET A 16 -37.01 -1.47 36.90
C MET A 16 -38.01 -1.32 35.74
N ALA A 17 -37.59 -1.63 34.52
CA ALA A 17 -38.48 -1.85 33.39
C ALA A 17 -38.64 -3.37 33.16
N ALA A 18 -39.89 -3.82 33.12
CA ALA A 18 -40.29 -5.19 32.93
C ALA A 18 -39.89 -5.75 31.56
N MET A 19 -39.40 -6.99 31.55
CA MET A 19 -39.21 -7.80 30.34
C MET A 19 -40.50 -8.58 30.04
N PRO A 20 -40.95 -8.67 28.78
CA PRO A 20 -41.71 -9.82 28.31
C PRO A 20 -40.76 -10.86 27.71
N MET A 21 -40.98 -12.13 28.10
CA MET A 21 -40.33 -13.31 27.55
C MET A 21 -40.72 -13.48 26.07
N ALA A 22 -39.73 -13.76 25.20
CA ALA A 22 -39.96 -14.26 23.85
C ALA A 22 -39.68 -15.77 23.84
N ALA A 23 -40.73 -16.55 23.58
CA ALA A 23 -40.65 -17.96 23.21
C ALA A 23 -40.46 -18.08 21.69
N SER A 24 -39.63 -19.05 21.29
CA SER A 24 -39.29 -19.38 19.91
C SER A 24 -40.48 -19.92 19.09
N ALA A 25 -40.59 -19.51 17.82
CA ALA A 25 -40.90 -20.40 16.68
C ALA A 25 -40.79 -19.64 15.33
N GLN A 26 -40.37 -20.39 14.31
CA GLN A 26 -40.21 -20.08 12.89
C GLN A 26 -41.34 -19.24 12.25
N ASP A 27 -41.01 -18.31 11.35
CA ASP A 27 -41.20 -18.51 9.90
C ASP A 27 -40.78 -17.27 9.07
N VAL A 28 -40.32 -17.56 7.85
CA VAL A 28 -39.66 -16.68 6.86
C VAL A 28 -40.54 -15.51 6.39
N PRO A 29 -39.94 -14.36 6.00
CA PRO A 29 -40.52 -13.58 4.91
C PRO A 29 -39.53 -13.18 3.81
N GLN A 30 -39.89 -13.46 2.55
CA GLN A 30 -39.58 -12.60 1.40
C GLN A 30 -40.88 -11.91 0.92
N PRO A 31 -40.86 -11.02 -0.08
CA PRO A 31 -40.53 -9.60 0.05
C PRO A 31 -41.73 -8.73 -0.39
N THR A 32 -41.95 -7.57 0.25
CA THR A 32 -42.95 -6.60 -0.23
C THR A 32 -42.28 -5.32 -0.69
N ILE A 33 -42.32 -5.12 -2.01
CA ILE A 33 -42.14 -3.84 -2.69
C ILE A 33 -43.23 -2.89 -2.21
N HIS A 34 -42.86 -1.68 -1.77
CA HIS A 34 -43.80 -0.57 -1.65
C HIS A 34 -43.16 0.74 -2.14
N ASN A 35 -43.69 1.22 -3.27
CA ASN A 35 -43.63 2.61 -3.69
C ASN A 35 -44.34 3.50 -2.66
N GLY A 36 -43.80 4.70 -2.43
CA GLY A 36 -44.57 5.82 -1.86
C GLY A 36 -43.85 6.61 -0.77
N GLN A 37 -43.18 7.68 -1.20
CA GLN A 37 -43.01 8.97 -0.49
C GLN A 37 -42.72 8.89 1.02
N GLY A 38 -41.45 8.69 1.36
CA GLY A 38 -40.91 9.06 2.67
C GLY A 38 -40.70 10.58 2.78
N PRO A 39 -40.69 11.13 4.00
CA PRO A 39 -40.60 12.56 4.25
C PRO A 39 -39.30 13.11 3.67
N ILE A 40 -39.36 14.33 3.11
CA ILE A 40 -38.21 15.09 2.63
C ILE A 40 -37.27 15.30 3.82
N GLN A 41 -36.35 14.36 4.04
CA GLN A 41 -35.12 14.66 4.73
C GLN A 41 -34.40 15.62 3.81
N ASN A 42 -34.22 16.83 4.31
CA ASN A 42 -33.34 17.83 3.73
C ASN A 42 -31.93 17.22 3.72
N GLN A 43 -31.64 16.39 2.72
CA GLN A 43 -30.30 15.91 2.42
C GLN A 43 -29.50 17.17 2.15
N PHE A 44 -28.72 17.61 3.14
CA PHE A 44 -27.62 18.51 2.88
C PHE A 44 -26.82 17.88 1.76
N LYS A 45 -26.96 18.41 0.54
CA LYS A 45 -26.18 17.96 -0.60
C LYS A 45 -24.73 18.25 -0.24
N ILE A 46 -24.00 17.22 0.17
CA ILE A 46 -22.57 17.33 0.50
C ILE A 46 -21.89 17.73 -0.80
N VAL A 47 -21.44 18.97 -0.87
CA VAL A 47 -20.75 19.50 -2.04
C VAL A 47 -19.27 19.16 -1.86
N PRO A 48 -18.67 18.37 -2.77
CA PRO A 48 -17.28 17.98 -2.64
C PRO A 48 -16.38 19.22 -2.74
N GLY A 49 -15.26 19.19 -2.04
CA GLY A 49 -14.34 20.30 -2.08
C GLY A 49 -12.91 20.00 -1.67
N THR A 50 -12.02 20.87 -2.12
CA THR A 50 -10.58 20.80 -1.86
C THR A 50 -10.15 22.12 -1.23
N MET A 51 -9.37 22.06 -0.15
CA MET A 51 -8.76 23.23 0.46
C MET A 51 -7.26 23.25 0.20
N GLY A 52 -6.79 24.27 -0.50
CA GLY A 52 -5.41 24.33 -0.96
C GLY A 52 -5.07 25.60 -1.71
N GLN A 53 -3.90 25.64 -2.34
CA GLN A 53 -3.49 26.76 -3.20
C GLN A 53 -3.77 26.46 -4.67
N ILE A 54 -3.89 27.52 -5.47
CA ILE A 54 -3.92 27.41 -6.92
C ILE A 54 -2.48 27.24 -7.41
N THR A 55 -2.16 26.06 -7.93
CA THR A 55 -0.80 25.71 -8.39
C THR A 55 -0.60 25.90 -9.89
N ASP A 56 -1.70 25.93 -10.64
CA ASP A 56 -1.66 26.18 -12.09
C ASP A 56 -2.90 26.97 -12.53
N PHE A 57 -2.74 27.78 -13.57
CA PHE A 57 -3.78 28.62 -14.15
C PHE A 57 -3.64 28.67 -15.67
N VAL A 58 -4.66 28.17 -16.36
CA VAL A 58 -4.77 28.21 -17.82
C VAL A 58 -5.91 29.13 -18.20
N ASN A 59 -5.66 30.05 -19.13
CA ASN A 59 -6.67 30.92 -19.70
C ASN A 59 -6.39 31.12 -21.19
N ASP A 60 -6.92 30.21 -22.00
CA ASP A 60 -6.71 30.17 -23.45
C ASP A 60 -8.04 29.96 -24.19
N LYS A 61 -7.96 29.53 -25.47
CA LYS A 61 -9.15 29.28 -26.31
C LYS A 61 -10.01 28.11 -25.81
N THR A 62 -9.43 27.20 -25.02
CA THR A 62 -10.12 26.03 -24.46
C THR A 62 -10.95 26.40 -23.22
N GLY A 63 -10.60 27.51 -22.56
CA GLY A 63 -11.33 28.05 -21.44
C GLY A 63 -10.43 28.57 -20.34
N LYS A 64 -11.03 28.75 -19.16
CA LYS A 64 -10.34 29.18 -17.95
C LYS A 64 -10.34 28.04 -16.94
N PHE A 65 -9.16 27.56 -16.58
CA PHE A 65 -8.98 26.45 -15.65
C PHE A 65 -7.99 26.83 -14.55
N ILE A 66 -8.23 26.30 -13.36
CA ILE A 66 -7.28 26.35 -12.24
C ILE A 66 -7.00 24.93 -11.76
N THR A 67 -5.78 24.67 -11.31
CA THR A 67 -5.44 23.46 -10.55
C THR A 67 -5.35 23.83 -9.08
N VAL A 68 -6.19 23.21 -8.26
CA VAL A 68 -6.16 23.39 -6.80
C VAL A 68 -5.51 22.16 -6.19
N THR A 69 -4.39 22.37 -5.49
CA THR A 69 -3.64 21.31 -4.80
C THR A 69 -3.69 21.57 -3.30
N GLY A 70 -4.04 20.56 -2.51
CA GLY A 70 -4.11 20.68 -1.05
C GLY A 70 -4.70 19.45 -0.39
N ARG A 71 -5.66 19.65 0.51
CA ARG A 71 -6.36 18.57 1.25
C ARG A 71 -7.84 18.52 0.90
N SER A 72 -8.41 17.33 0.94
CA SER A 72 -9.85 17.12 0.82
C SER A 72 -10.62 17.76 1.99
N LEU A 73 -11.84 18.24 1.73
CA LEU A 73 -12.74 18.74 2.77
C LEU A 73 -13.55 17.62 3.43
N ALA A 74 -13.87 16.56 2.67
CA ALA A 74 -14.52 15.35 3.16
C ALA A 74 -13.78 14.09 2.66
N VAL A 75 -14.05 12.95 3.32
CA VAL A 75 -13.54 11.65 2.88
C VAL A 75 -14.08 11.35 1.47
N GLY A 76 -13.18 10.99 0.55
CA GLY A 76 -13.52 10.74 -0.86
C GLY A 76 -13.41 11.95 -1.79
N ASP A 77 -13.25 13.17 -1.26
CA ASP A 77 -12.95 14.34 -2.09
C ASP A 77 -11.50 14.30 -2.58
N GLN A 78 -11.22 15.01 -3.67
CA GLN A 78 -9.89 15.06 -4.28
C GLN A 78 -8.95 15.99 -3.50
N SER A 79 -7.71 15.57 -3.27
CA SER A 79 -6.64 16.44 -2.75
C SER A 79 -6.05 17.35 -3.83
N GLN A 80 -6.17 16.96 -5.11
CA GLN A 80 -5.78 17.75 -6.26
C GLN A 80 -6.85 17.67 -7.36
N ILE A 81 -7.27 18.81 -7.90
CA ILE A 81 -8.33 18.86 -8.91
C ILE A 81 -8.15 20.03 -9.88
N ILE A 82 -8.44 19.77 -11.16
CA ILE A 82 -8.50 20.80 -12.21
C ILE A 82 -9.95 21.27 -12.32
N LEU A 83 -10.17 22.58 -12.19
CA LEU A 83 -11.50 23.16 -12.17
C LEU A 83 -11.67 24.20 -13.27
N SER A 84 -12.70 24.01 -14.10
CA SER A 84 -13.18 25.05 -15.01
C SER A 84 -13.82 26.19 -14.21
N ILE A 85 -13.39 27.42 -14.51
CA ILE A 85 -13.93 28.66 -13.97
C ILE A 85 -14.88 29.25 -14.99
N THR A 86 -16.16 29.28 -14.64
CA THR A 86 -17.25 29.78 -15.51
C THR A 86 -17.79 31.11 -15.01
N LYS A 87 -18.80 31.66 -15.70
CA LYS A 87 -19.51 32.87 -15.26
C LYS A 87 -20.29 32.63 -13.96
N ASP A 88 -20.64 31.38 -13.67
CA ASP A 88 -21.44 30.99 -12.51
C ASP A 88 -20.57 30.67 -11.28
N THR A 89 -19.25 30.56 -11.46
CA THR A 89 -18.32 30.32 -10.38
C THR A 89 -18.25 31.54 -9.45
N LYS A 90 -18.66 31.35 -8.19
CA LYS A 90 -18.59 32.40 -7.16
C LYS A 90 -17.20 32.44 -6.53
N ILE A 91 -16.56 33.60 -6.47
CA ILE A 91 -15.24 33.76 -5.85
C ILE A 91 -15.37 34.82 -4.75
N VAL A 92 -15.31 34.38 -3.50
CA VAL A 92 -15.62 35.22 -2.33
C VAL A 92 -14.62 35.01 -1.20
N ASP A 93 -14.49 35.99 -0.32
CA ASP A 93 -13.80 35.84 0.96
C ASP A 93 -14.69 35.16 2.02
N ALA A 94 -14.15 34.96 3.23
CA ALA A 94 -14.88 34.40 4.36
C ALA A 94 -16.10 35.23 4.80
N LYS A 95 -16.19 36.51 4.39
CA LYS A 95 -17.30 37.43 4.68
C LYS A 95 -18.31 37.49 3.54
N GLY A 96 -18.09 36.73 2.45
CA GLY A 96 -18.95 36.69 1.27
C GLY A 96 -18.70 37.82 0.26
N LYS A 97 -17.65 38.63 0.43
CA LYS A 97 -17.30 39.69 -0.52
C LYS A 97 -16.53 39.11 -1.70
N THR A 98 -16.85 39.55 -2.91
CA THR A 98 -16.18 39.10 -4.13
C THR A 98 -14.68 39.41 -4.11
N VAL A 99 -13.86 38.41 -4.46
CA VAL A 99 -12.40 38.53 -4.58
C VAL A 99 -11.97 38.28 -6.02
N PRO A 100 -11.10 39.12 -6.63
CA PRO A 100 -10.57 38.85 -7.96
C PRO A 100 -9.70 37.59 -7.98
N LEU A 101 -9.92 36.68 -8.94
CA LEU A 101 -9.14 35.45 -9.09
C LEU A 101 -7.63 35.72 -9.19
N LYS A 102 -7.24 36.78 -9.92
CA LYS A 102 -5.84 37.15 -10.10
C LYS A 102 -5.14 37.44 -8.75
N THR A 103 -5.82 38.12 -7.82
CA THR A 103 -5.31 38.40 -6.48
C THR A 103 -5.04 37.12 -5.68
N ILE A 104 -5.86 36.08 -5.89
CA ILE A 104 -5.68 34.79 -5.21
C ILE A 104 -4.40 34.11 -5.72
N ILE A 105 -4.18 34.15 -7.04
CA ILE A 105 -3.02 33.53 -7.69
C ILE A 105 -1.73 34.28 -7.32
N ASP A 106 -1.71 35.60 -7.49
CA ASP A 106 -0.52 36.44 -7.28
C ASP A 106 -0.03 36.38 -5.82
N GLU A 107 -0.98 36.34 -4.86
CA GLU A 107 -0.65 36.27 -3.42
C GLU A 107 -0.60 34.83 -2.88
N LYS A 108 -0.71 33.81 -3.73
CA LYS A 108 -0.71 32.38 -3.36
C LYS A 108 -1.69 32.07 -2.21
N LYS A 109 -2.89 32.64 -2.27
CA LYS A 109 -3.90 32.47 -1.22
C LYS A 109 -4.47 31.06 -1.23
N VAL A 110 -4.75 30.56 -0.04
CA VAL A 110 -5.50 29.32 0.14
C VAL A 110 -6.98 29.56 -0.16
N VAL A 111 -7.59 28.64 -0.88
CA VAL A 111 -9.02 28.61 -1.19
C VAL A 111 -9.64 27.30 -0.72
N LYS A 112 -10.89 27.36 -0.27
CA LYS A 112 -11.80 26.20 -0.28
C LYS A 112 -12.52 26.20 -1.62
N ALA A 113 -12.16 25.29 -2.49
CA ALA A 113 -12.74 25.12 -3.80
C ALA A 113 -13.84 24.05 -3.74
N PHE A 114 -15.09 24.47 -3.84
CA PHE A 114 -16.25 23.61 -3.98
C PHE A 114 -16.57 23.40 -5.46
N TYR A 115 -16.90 22.17 -5.84
CA TYR A 115 -17.14 21.79 -7.23
C TYR A 115 -18.34 20.86 -7.40
N GLY A 116 -18.81 20.74 -8.64
CA GLY A 116 -19.88 19.80 -8.97
C GLY A 116 -19.43 18.36 -8.77
N GLY A 117 -20.33 17.48 -8.31
CA GLY A 117 -20.02 16.06 -8.12
C GLY A 117 -19.75 15.28 -9.42
N ALA A 118 -20.07 15.87 -10.59
CA ALA A 118 -19.68 15.31 -11.88
C ALA A 118 -18.24 15.72 -12.20
N ILE A 119 -17.30 14.83 -11.91
CA ILE A 119 -15.87 14.98 -12.22
C ILE A 119 -15.39 13.86 -13.15
N THR A 120 -14.33 14.11 -13.91
CA THR A 120 -13.68 13.07 -14.72
C THR A 120 -12.91 12.09 -13.83
N LYS A 121 -12.60 10.92 -14.39
CA LYS A 121 -11.73 9.91 -13.75
C LYS A 121 -10.24 10.08 -14.10
N SER A 122 -9.85 11.21 -14.69
CA SER A 122 -8.44 11.50 -14.99
C SER A 122 -7.66 11.77 -13.70
N ILE A 123 -6.33 11.77 -13.80
CA ILE A 123 -5.44 12.11 -12.69
C ILE A 123 -4.59 13.32 -13.12
N PRO A 124 -4.80 14.53 -12.56
CA PRO A 124 -5.86 14.90 -11.62
C PRO A 124 -7.27 14.85 -12.24
N ALA A 125 -8.28 14.70 -11.40
CA ALA A 125 -9.68 14.78 -11.83
C ALA A 125 -10.01 16.19 -12.34
N GLN A 126 -10.97 16.29 -13.25
CA GLN A 126 -11.41 17.57 -13.82
C GLN A 126 -12.89 17.79 -13.52
N GLY A 127 -13.27 19.02 -13.18
CA GLY A 127 -14.65 19.39 -12.88
C GLY A 127 -14.97 20.86 -13.13
N THR A 128 -16.12 21.30 -12.65
CA THR A 128 -16.56 22.71 -12.70
C THR A 128 -16.60 23.31 -11.30
N ALA A 129 -15.92 24.44 -11.12
CA ALA A 129 -15.94 25.17 -9.86
C ALA A 129 -17.31 25.80 -9.63
N LEU A 130 -17.88 25.52 -8.45
CA LEU A 130 -19.12 26.16 -7.99
C LEU A 130 -18.78 27.39 -7.16
N THR A 131 -17.91 27.26 -6.18
CA THR A 131 -17.55 28.36 -5.28
C THR A 131 -16.11 28.23 -4.79
N LEU A 132 -15.34 29.31 -4.90
CA LEU A 132 -14.02 29.45 -4.27
C LEU A 132 -14.16 30.39 -3.07
N VAL A 133 -13.93 29.87 -1.87
CA VAL A 133 -13.91 30.67 -0.64
C VAL A 133 -12.47 30.92 -0.23
N VAL A 134 -12.00 32.14 -0.41
CA VAL A 134 -10.65 32.58 -0.04
C VAL A 134 -10.52 32.54 1.48
N GLN A 135 -9.46 31.88 1.96
CA GLN A 135 -9.17 31.77 3.38
C GLN A 135 -8.21 32.89 3.82
N ASP A 136 -8.45 33.45 5.01
CA ASP A 136 -7.57 34.45 5.61
C ASP A 136 -6.25 33.83 6.10
N GLN A 137 -6.28 32.55 6.48
CA GLN A 137 -5.09 31.80 6.89
C GLN A 137 -4.51 31.07 5.68
N SER A 138 -3.28 31.41 5.31
CA SER A 138 -2.49 30.62 4.39
C SER A 138 -1.80 29.46 5.13
N PHE A 139 -1.51 28.40 4.39
CA PHE A 139 -0.68 27.29 4.85
C PHE A 139 0.14 26.78 3.68
N THR A 140 1.25 26.15 4.01
CA THR A 140 1.98 25.28 3.09
C THR A 140 1.77 23.81 3.48
N ALA A 141 2.40 22.89 2.76
CA ALA A 141 2.39 21.48 3.14
C ALA A 141 3.66 20.77 2.69
N ILE A 142 4.03 19.74 3.44
CA ILE A 142 5.14 18.84 3.14
C ILE A 142 4.59 17.44 2.90
N ASP A 143 5.12 16.77 1.88
CA ASP A 143 4.93 15.35 1.61
C ASP A 143 6.27 14.64 1.81
N GLY A 144 6.34 13.72 2.76
CA GLY A 144 7.61 13.15 3.17
C GLY A 144 7.48 12.00 4.15
N THR A 145 8.59 11.70 4.83
CA THR A 145 8.69 10.61 5.79
C THR A 145 9.02 11.16 7.18
N VAL A 146 8.42 10.57 8.21
CA VAL A 146 8.73 10.87 9.60
C VAL A 146 10.14 10.38 9.91
N SER A 147 11.07 11.29 10.16
CA SER A 147 12.44 10.93 10.58
C SER A 147 12.52 10.69 12.08
N GLU A 148 11.72 11.41 12.87
CA GLU A 148 11.71 11.33 14.33
C GLU A 148 10.32 11.68 14.87
N VAL A 149 9.91 11.01 15.94
CA VAL A 149 8.66 11.29 16.68
C VAL A 149 9.03 11.96 18.01
N GLN A 150 8.40 13.10 18.29
CA GLN A 150 8.58 13.87 19.52
C GLN A 150 7.29 13.85 20.35
N GLU A 151 7.37 14.24 21.63
CA GLU A 151 6.23 14.19 22.56
C GLU A 151 4.99 14.94 22.06
N ASN A 152 5.17 16.08 21.39
CA ASN A 152 4.08 16.90 20.83
C ASN A 152 4.29 17.23 19.34
N GLY A 153 4.95 16.35 18.59
CA GLY A 153 5.25 16.64 17.20
C GLY A 153 6.02 15.56 16.47
N ILE A 154 6.38 15.87 15.22
CA ILE A 154 7.17 15.00 14.35
C ILE A 154 8.19 15.81 13.58
N VAL A 155 9.31 15.18 13.26
CA VAL A 155 10.26 15.71 12.28
C VAL A 155 9.99 15.02 10.96
N VAL A 156 9.75 15.81 9.91
CA VAL A 156 9.43 15.32 8.57
C VAL A 156 10.51 15.74 7.61
N LYS A 157 11.05 14.77 6.87
CA LYS A 157 11.94 15.00 5.73
C LYS A 157 11.17 14.70 4.46
N GLY A 158 11.06 15.67 3.56
CA GLY A 158 10.18 15.55 2.40
C GLY A 158 10.31 16.70 1.43
N LYS A 159 9.33 16.82 0.54
CA LYS A 159 9.19 17.91 -0.42
C LYS A 159 8.00 18.79 -0.07
N ASP A 160 8.18 20.09 -0.12
CA ASP A 160 7.07 21.04 -0.08
C ASP A 160 6.17 20.83 -1.31
N ILE A 161 4.86 20.65 -1.12
CA ILE A 161 3.94 20.25 -2.19
C ILE A 161 3.68 21.36 -3.22
N TYR A 162 4.02 22.61 -2.91
CA TYR A 162 3.76 23.77 -3.76
C TYR A 162 5.02 24.25 -4.49
N THR A 163 6.19 24.07 -3.88
CA THR A 163 7.48 24.53 -4.41
C THR A 163 8.36 23.38 -4.87
N SER A 164 8.04 22.12 -4.51
CA SER A 164 8.83 20.91 -4.78
C SER A 164 10.25 20.94 -4.21
N ILE A 165 10.53 21.85 -3.27
CA ILE A 165 11.82 21.97 -2.60
C ILE A 165 11.91 20.90 -1.52
N GLU A 166 13.02 20.16 -1.50
CA GLU A 166 13.32 19.23 -0.41
C GLU A 166 13.69 19.98 0.87
N GLU A 167 13.04 19.63 1.98
CA GLU A 167 13.30 20.23 3.28
C GLU A 167 13.14 19.23 4.42
N THR A 168 13.63 19.62 5.59
CA THR A 168 13.41 18.91 6.85
C THR A 168 12.83 19.91 7.84
N ILE A 169 11.64 19.62 8.36
CA ILE A 169 10.89 20.53 9.22
C ILE A 169 10.40 19.82 10.49
N VAL A 170 10.45 20.52 11.61
CA VAL A 170 9.84 20.08 12.87
C VAL A 170 8.41 20.61 12.94
N LEU A 171 7.45 19.71 13.07
CA LEU A 171 6.03 20.02 13.12
C LEU A 171 5.48 19.74 14.52
N HIS A 172 5.08 20.80 15.20
CA HIS A 172 4.38 20.71 16.48
C HIS A 172 2.89 20.56 16.25
N PHE A 173 2.25 19.59 16.91
CA PHE A 173 0.80 19.41 16.83
C PHE A 173 0.08 20.52 17.61
N ALA A 174 -0.88 21.17 16.97
CA ALA A 174 -1.81 22.06 17.66
C ALA A 174 -2.76 21.27 18.59
N ASP A 175 -3.31 21.89 19.63
CA ASP A 175 -4.23 21.28 20.61
C ASP A 175 -5.42 20.52 20.01
N LYS A 176 -5.83 20.88 18.79
CA LYS A 176 -6.93 20.24 18.03
C LYS A 176 -6.48 19.85 16.62
N ALA A 177 -5.23 19.42 16.47
CA ALA A 177 -4.73 18.91 15.21
C ALA A 177 -5.54 17.69 14.79
N GLN A 178 -5.92 17.65 13.50
CA GLN A 178 -6.54 16.47 12.91
C GLN A 178 -5.44 15.54 12.42
N LEU A 179 -5.29 14.41 13.09
CA LEU A 179 -4.38 13.35 12.69
C LEU A 179 -5.23 12.23 12.09
N LEU A 180 -5.01 11.94 10.81
CA LEU A 180 -5.80 10.98 10.06
C LEU A 180 -4.90 9.90 9.46
N ASP A 181 -5.42 8.69 9.29
CA ASP A 181 -4.81 7.68 8.43
C ASP A 181 -5.06 7.98 6.94
N GLN A 182 -4.50 7.17 6.05
CA GLN A 182 -4.67 7.30 4.60
C GLN A 182 -6.11 7.13 4.12
N ASN A 183 -7.00 6.56 4.94
CA ASN A 183 -8.43 6.39 4.65
C ASN A 183 -9.28 7.53 5.23
N GLY A 184 -8.67 8.52 5.89
CA GLY A 184 -9.35 9.63 6.53
C GLY A 184 -9.94 9.30 7.90
N LYS A 185 -9.57 8.18 8.53
CA LYS A 185 -9.96 7.83 9.89
C LYS A 185 -9.04 8.53 10.89
N ALA A 186 -9.61 9.06 11.97
CA ALA A 186 -8.82 9.68 13.03
C ALA A 186 -7.91 8.68 13.74
N ILE A 187 -6.67 9.09 13.99
CA ILE A 187 -5.65 8.33 14.71
C ILE A 187 -5.08 9.15 15.87
N GLU A 188 -4.52 8.45 16.85
CA GLU A 188 -3.79 9.07 17.96
C GLU A 188 -2.34 9.39 17.54
N ALA A 189 -1.74 10.42 18.15
CA ALA A 189 -0.35 10.79 17.88
C ALA A 189 0.65 9.64 18.16
N SER A 190 0.32 8.77 19.12
CA SER A 190 1.12 7.58 19.47
C SER A 190 1.14 6.50 18.38
N ALA A 191 0.22 6.56 17.40
CA ALA A 191 0.23 5.65 16.26
C ALA A 191 1.29 6.02 15.21
N ILE A 192 1.79 7.26 15.25
CA ILE A 192 2.79 7.76 14.30
C ILE A 192 4.16 7.26 14.72
N LYS A 193 4.88 6.63 13.78
CA LYS A 193 6.23 6.07 13.99
C LYS A 193 7.20 6.65 12.98
N ALA A 194 8.48 6.67 13.35
CA ALA A 194 9.55 6.95 12.40
C ALA A 194 9.48 5.97 11.23
N GLY A 195 9.73 6.45 10.01
CA GLY A 195 9.62 5.70 8.76
C GLY A 195 8.24 5.81 8.08
N MET A 196 7.19 6.26 8.76
CA MET A 196 5.87 6.42 8.12
C MET A 196 5.85 7.60 7.14
N SER A 197 5.22 7.42 5.99
CA SER A 197 4.95 8.51 5.05
C SER A 197 3.83 9.40 5.59
N VAL A 198 3.98 10.71 5.43
CA VAL A 198 3.05 11.71 5.95
C VAL A 198 2.89 12.86 4.96
N LYS A 199 1.66 13.38 4.88
CA LYS A 199 1.35 14.67 4.28
C LYS A 199 0.84 15.60 5.36
N ALA A 200 1.59 16.65 5.66
CA ALA A 200 1.30 17.56 6.77
C ALA A 200 1.13 18.99 6.29
N PHE A 201 0.07 19.67 6.75
CA PHE A 201 -0.25 21.05 6.39
C PHE A 201 0.04 21.99 7.56
N TYR A 202 0.97 22.92 7.36
CA TYR A 202 1.52 23.79 8.41
C TYR A 202 1.65 25.24 7.94
N GLY A 203 1.98 26.12 8.90
CA GLY A 203 2.09 27.55 8.67
C GLY A 203 0.83 28.33 9.09
N PRO A 204 0.80 29.65 8.78
CA PRO A 204 1.74 30.36 7.92
C PRO A 204 3.07 30.72 8.59
N ALA A 205 3.15 30.66 9.93
CA ALA A 205 4.38 30.99 10.66
C ALA A 205 5.35 29.80 10.67
N VAL A 206 6.59 30.04 10.24
CA VAL A 206 7.71 29.09 10.29
C VAL A 206 8.90 29.79 10.93
N THR A 207 9.61 29.12 11.83
CA THR A 207 10.81 29.67 12.48
C THR A 207 12.00 29.68 11.53
N MET A 208 12.94 30.61 11.73
CA MET A 208 14.20 30.70 10.96
C MET A 208 15.32 29.80 11.54
N SER A 209 14.97 28.74 12.26
CA SER A 209 15.94 27.78 12.81
C SER A 209 16.35 26.75 11.77
N LEU A 210 17.39 25.95 12.07
CA LEU A 210 17.76 24.76 11.30
C LEU A 210 17.70 23.53 12.22
N PRO A 211 16.77 22.58 12.00
CA PRO A 211 15.66 22.63 11.03
C PRO A 211 14.63 23.74 11.35
N PRO A 212 13.92 24.27 10.34
CA PRO A 212 12.76 25.13 10.56
C PRO A 212 11.69 24.42 11.39
N GLN A 213 10.87 25.18 12.10
CA GLN A 213 9.79 24.64 12.93
C GLN A 213 8.48 25.37 12.63
N SER A 214 7.37 24.63 12.66
CA SER A 214 6.04 25.19 12.49
C SER A 214 5.00 24.41 13.29
N THR A 215 3.80 24.97 13.42
CA THR A 215 2.65 24.28 13.99
C THR A 215 1.82 23.67 12.86
N THR A 216 1.44 22.41 12.99
CA THR A 216 0.53 21.72 12.08
C THR A 216 -0.85 21.53 12.72
N LYS A 217 -1.90 21.71 11.91
CA LYS A 217 -3.30 21.47 12.31
C LYS A 217 -3.90 20.24 11.63
N TYR A 218 -3.20 19.67 10.66
CA TYR A 218 -3.72 18.58 9.85
C TYR A 218 -2.58 17.74 9.29
N VAL A 219 -2.60 16.46 9.61
CA VAL A 219 -1.62 15.47 9.17
C VAL A 219 -2.36 14.25 8.71
N VAL A 220 -2.06 13.81 7.49
CA VAL A 220 -2.45 12.49 6.99
C VAL A 220 -1.22 11.62 7.06
N VAL A 221 -1.34 10.52 7.78
CA VAL A 221 -0.28 9.55 7.99
C VAL A 221 -0.65 8.32 7.21
N ASN A 222 0.30 7.83 6.42
CA ASN A 222 0.20 6.48 5.94
C ASN A 222 0.60 5.55 7.09
N THR A 223 -0.40 5.14 7.88
CA THR A 223 -0.17 4.27 9.05
C THR A 223 0.20 2.86 8.66
N THR A 224 0.12 2.58 7.37
CA THR A 224 0.72 1.43 6.75
C THR A 224 2.22 1.67 6.64
N ALA A 225 2.93 1.48 7.75
CA ALA A 225 4.30 1.01 7.60
C ALA A 225 4.17 -0.32 6.81
N ASP A 226 4.64 -0.32 5.57
CA ASP A 226 4.73 -1.50 4.68
C ASP A 226 3.45 -1.97 3.94
N GLU A 227 2.38 -1.17 3.73
CA GLU A 227 1.22 -1.63 2.89
C GLU A 227 1.12 -1.03 1.47
N THR A 228 2.17 -0.41 0.93
CA THR A 228 2.33 -0.40 -0.53
C THR A 228 2.81 -1.75 -1.07
N GLU A 229 3.22 -2.67 -0.20
CA GLU A 229 3.76 -3.98 -0.58
C GLU A 229 2.73 -5.11 -0.41
N GLN A 230 1.91 -5.11 0.64
CA GLN A 230 0.88 -6.15 0.82
C GLN A 230 -0.42 -5.96 0.03
N ASN A 231 -0.63 -4.80 -0.59
CA ASN A 231 -1.88 -4.48 -1.31
C ASN A 231 -1.78 -4.48 -2.84
N ALA A 232 -0.61 -4.79 -3.39
CA ALA A 232 -0.41 -4.97 -4.82
C ALA A 232 -0.58 -6.44 -5.22
N VAL A 233 -0.96 -6.67 -6.48
CA VAL A 233 -0.89 -8.01 -7.08
C VAL A 233 0.59 -8.31 -7.31
N GLY A 234 1.03 -9.51 -6.91
CA GLY A 234 2.46 -9.80 -6.91
C GLY A 234 2.83 -11.21 -6.51
N THR A 235 4.14 -11.47 -6.51
CA THR A 235 4.74 -12.76 -6.14
C THR A 235 5.88 -12.54 -5.16
N ASP A 236 5.87 -13.26 -4.03
CA ASP A 236 7.03 -13.38 -3.12
C ASP A 236 7.80 -14.65 -3.47
N GLY A 237 8.99 -14.51 -4.03
CA GLY A 237 9.68 -15.62 -4.68
C GLY A 237 11.18 -15.45 -4.88
N ILE A 238 11.73 -16.31 -5.73
CA ILE A 238 13.14 -16.34 -6.10
C ILE A 238 13.25 -16.11 -7.60
N ILE A 239 14.23 -15.30 -8.01
CA ILE A 239 14.59 -15.14 -9.41
C ILE A 239 15.30 -16.40 -9.89
N THR A 240 14.69 -17.12 -10.83
CA THR A 240 15.23 -18.40 -11.33
C THR A 240 15.90 -18.29 -12.69
N SER A 241 15.59 -17.22 -13.44
CA SER A 241 16.22 -16.90 -14.71
C SER A 241 16.27 -15.39 -14.91
N VAL A 242 17.39 -14.89 -15.41
CA VAL A 242 17.58 -13.51 -15.86
C VAL A 242 18.08 -13.55 -17.31
N ALA A 243 17.34 -12.93 -18.23
CA ALA A 243 17.69 -12.84 -19.64
C ALA A 243 17.30 -11.46 -20.17
N ASP A 244 18.29 -10.69 -20.62
CA ASP A 244 18.12 -9.29 -21.05
C ASP A 244 17.39 -8.46 -19.98
N ASN A 245 16.23 -7.89 -20.33
CA ASN A 245 15.35 -7.14 -19.44
C ASN A 245 14.19 -7.99 -18.90
N LYS A 246 14.32 -9.31 -18.89
CA LYS A 246 13.31 -10.22 -18.36
C LYS A 246 13.85 -11.04 -17.21
N ILE A 247 13.05 -11.14 -16.15
CA ILE A 247 13.30 -12.02 -15.02
C ILE A 247 12.17 -13.04 -14.89
N THR A 248 12.49 -14.26 -14.49
CA THR A 248 11.50 -15.26 -14.11
C THR A 248 11.48 -15.37 -12.60
N VAL A 249 10.32 -15.18 -12.00
CA VAL A 249 10.12 -15.28 -10.55
C VAL A 249 9.18 -16.44 -10.25
N ILE A 250 9.65 -17.33 -9.37
CA ILE A 250 8.87 -18.46 -8.86
C ILE A 250 8.68 -18.28 -7.36
N GLY A 251 7.46 -18.42 -6.86
CA GLY A 251 7.18 -18.17 -5.46
C GLY A 251 5.72 -18.32 -5.05
N LYS A 252 5.34 -17.66 -3.96
CA LYS A 252 3.97 -17.63 -3.46
C LYS A 252 3.25 -16.37 -3.98
N PRO A 253 2.01 -16.47 -4.47
CA PRO A 253 1.19 -15.30 -4.74
C PRO A 253 1.01 -14.46 -3.47
N MET A 254 0.98 -13.14 -3.64
CA MET A 254 0.77 -12.21 -2.53
C MET A 254 -0.71 -12.15 -2.13
N ALA A 255 -1.01 -11.57 -0.96
CA ALA A 255 -2.33 -11.62 -0.33
C ALA A 255 -3.47 -11.05 -1.21
N LYS A 256 -3.18 -10.06 -2.05
CA LYS A 256 -4.15 -9.43 -2.96
C LYS A 256 -4.29 -10.12 -4.31
N GLY A 257 -3.51 -11.16 -4.55
CA GLY A 257 -3.49 -11.91 -5.80
C GLY A 257 -2.11 -11.91 -6.45
N GLY A 258 -2.02 -12.64 -7.56
CA GLY A 258 -0.78 -12.87 -8.29
C GLY A 258 -0.70 -14.33 -8.73
N VAL A 259 0.45 -14.72 -9.24
CA VAL A 259 0.73 -16.10 -9.65
C VAL A 259 2.00 -16.62 -8.99
N ASP A 260 2.15 -17.93 -8.94
CA ASP A 260 3.34 -18.59 -8.38
C ASP A 260 4.50 -18.69 -9.38
N HIS A 261 4.25 -18.42 -10.67
CA HIS A 261 5.24 -18.49 -11.73
C HIS A 261 4.98 -17.40 -12.77
N VAL A 262 5.85 -16.39 -12.80
CA VAL A 262 5.72 -15.20 -13.66
C VAL A 262 7.03 -14.85 -14.34
N ILE A 263 6.94 -14.45 -15.61
CA ILE A 263 8.02 -13.79 -16.35
C ILE A 263 7.70 -12.29 -16.38
N LEU A 264 8.60 -11.49 -15.81
CA LEU A 264 8.46 -10.05 -15.69
C LEU A 264 9.41 -9.34 -16.63
N THR A 265 8.89 -8.37 -17.36
CA THR A 265 9.71 -7.39 -18.07
C THR A 265 10.06 -6.26 -17.11
N VAL A 266 11.34 -5.91 -17.07
CA VAL A 266 11.90 -4.84 -16.24
C VAL A 266 12.29 -3.69 -17.17
N ASP A 267 11.64 -2.56 -17.03
CA ASP A 267 11.86 -1.38 -17.87
C ASP A 267 12.31 -0.17 -17.03
N GLU A 268 12.36 1.00 -17.65
CA GLU A 268 12.79 2.25 -16.99
C GLU A 268 11.78 2.75 -15.94
N GLU A 269 10.54 2.27 -15.98
CA GLU A 269 9.48 2.61 -15.04
C GLU A 269 9.47 1.66 -13.82
N THR A 270 10.10 0.48 -13.93
CA THR A 270 10.22 -0.48 -12.82
C THR A 270 11.06 0.08 -11.67
N GLN A 271 10.46 0.18 -10.49
CA GLN A 271 11.19 0.58 -9.28
C GLN A 271 11.90 -0.62 -8.63
N ILE A 272 13.24 -0.63 -8.64
CA ILE A 272 14.04 -1.66 -7.95
C ILE A 272 14.58 -1.08 -6.65
N VAL A 273 14.27 -1.72 -5.52
CA VAL A 273 14.68 -1.27 -4.18
C VAL A 273 15.18 -2.43 -3.31
N GLY A 274 16.01 -2.14 -2.31
CA GLY A 274 16.31 -3.08 -1.23
C GLY A 274 15.26 -3.06 -0.12
N LEU A 275 15.38 -3.97 0.84
CA LEU A 275 14.55 -4.00 2.07
C LEU A 275 14.56 -2.68 2.87
N ASP A 276 15.62 -1.89 2.74
CA ASP A 276 15.75 -0.58 3.39
C ASP A 276 15.11 0.56 2.57
N GLY A 277 14.44 0.23 1.47
CA GLY A 277 13.81 1.17 0.54
C GLY A 277 14.79 1.93 -0.34
N LYS A 278 16.09 1.63 -0.28
CA LYS A 278 17.07 2.31 -1.14
C LYS A 278 16.98 1.78 -2.58
N PRO A 279 17.07 2.68 -3.59
CA PRO A 279 17.06 2.26 -4.99
C PRO A 279 18.29 1.39 -5.30
N LEU A 280 18.06 0.29 -6.01
CA LEU A 280 19.09 -0.60 -6.54
C LEU A 280 19.11 -0.54 -8.07
N THR A 281 20.21 -0.99 -8.67
CA THR A 281 20.33 -1.11 -10.12
C THR A 281 19.89 -2.51 -10.59
N LEU A 282 19.74 -2.67 -11.90
CA LEU A 282 19.49 -3.98 -12.54
C LEU A 282 20.51 -5.05 -12.15
N ASP A 283 21.73 -4.66 -11.78
CA ASP A 283 22.78 -5.58 -11.33
C ASP A 283 22.42 -6.33 -10.04
N ALA A 284 21.42 -5.85 -9.28
CA ALA A 284 20.90 -6.54 -8.11
C ALA A 284 19.99 -7.72 -8.47
N LEU A 285 19.45 -7.75 -9.69
CA LEU A 285 18.56 -8.80 -10.18
C LEU A 285 19.38 -9.92 -10.80
N LYS A 286 19.77 -10.90 -9.99
CA LYS A 286 20.52 -12.09 -10.43
C LYS A 286 19.71 -13.35 -10.13
N ASN A 287 20.10 -14.45 -10.76
CA ASN A 287 19.58 -15.76 -10.39
C ASN A 287 19.84 -16.03 -8.91
N ASP A 288 18.93 -16.81 -8.30
CA ASP A 288 19.00 -17.26 -6.91
C ASP A 288 18.82 -16.11 -5.89
N VAL A 289 18.37 -14.93 -6.32
CA VAL A 289 18.04 -13.78 -5.45
C VAL A 289 16.58 -13.86 -5.02
N ARG A 290 16.32 -13.67 -3.72
CA ARG A 290 14.96 -13.58 -3.19
C ARG A 290 14.39 -12.19 -3.38
N VAL A 291 13.19 -12.12 -3.93
CA VAL A 291 12.52 -10.88 -4.28
C VAL A 291 11.04 -10.92 -3.95
N GLU A 292 10.49 -9.75 -3.70
CA GLU A 292 9.06 -9.51 -3.78
C GLU A 292 8.78 -8.62 -4.98
N VAL A 293 7.89 -9.07 -5.86
CA VAL A 293 7.61 -8.40 -7.13
C VAL A 293 6.15 -8.03 -7.22
N ASN A 294 5.90 -6.75 -7.49
CA ASN A 294 4.58 -6.19 -7.74
C ASN A 294 4.44 -5.91 -9.22
N TYR A 295 3.25 -6.20 -9.75
CA TYR A 295 2.93 -6.01 -11.15
C TYR A 295 1.45 -5.72 -11.34
N GLY A 296 1.10 -5.10 -12.47
CA GLY A 296 -0.27 -4.76 -12.81
C GLY A 296 -1.19 -5.98 -12.89
N GLU A 297 -2.49 -5.76 -12.64
CA GLU A 297 -3.53 -6.81 -12.70
C GLU A 297 -3.71 -7.43 -14.10
N VAL A 298 -3.19 -6.77 -15.14
CA VAL A 298 -3.25 -7.25 -16.52
C VAL A 298 -2.09 -8.22 -16.76
N MET A 299 -2.40 -9.51 -16.89
CA MET A 299 -1.44 -10.57 -17.21
C MET A 299 -1.94 -11.46 -18.35
N THR A 300 -1.02 -12.11 -19.06
CA THR A 300 -1.40 -13.12 -20.06
C THR A 300 -1.94 -14.38 -19.37
N MET A 301 -2.97 -15.02 -19.93
CA MET A 301 -3.52 -16.29 -19.41
C MET A 301 -2.65 -17.52 -19.78
N ILE A 302 -1.36 -17.31 -20.02
CA ILE A 302 -0.39 -18.37 -20.40
C ILE A 302 0.36 -18.78 -19.13
N TYR A 303 0.79 -20.04 -19.03
CA TYR A 303 1.65 -20.51 -17.96
C TYR A 303 3.08 -20.76 -18.50
N PRO A 304 4.14 -20.11 -17.95
CA PRO A 304 4.08 -19.07 -16.92
C PRO A 304 3.44 -17.77 -17.41
N ALA A 305 2.84 -17.02 -16.48
CA ALA A 305 2.21 -15.73 -16.80
C ALA A 305 3.27 -14.73 -17.20
N GLN A 306 2.92 -13.76 -18.05
CA GLN A 306 3.84 -12.71 -18.48
C GLN A 306 3.23 -11.33 -18.27
N THR A 307 4.00 -10.42 -17.68
CA THR A 307 3.62 -9.01 -17.46
C THR A 307 4.85 -8.11 -17.25
N THR A 308 4.63 -6.83 -16.95
CA THR A 308 5.67 -5.84 -16.62
C THR A 308 5.72 -5.64 -15.10
N ALA A 309 6.93 -5.51 -14.55
CA ALA A 309 7.11 -5.23 -13.12
C ALA A 309 6.91 -3.74 -12.82
N ASP A 310 6.09 -3.45 -11.81
CA ASP A 310 5.94 -2.09 -11.28
C ASP A 310 7.01 -1.82 -10.22
N LYS A 311 7.23 -2.79 -9.33
CA LYS A 311 8.20 -2.68 -8.23
C LYS A 311 8.82 -4.04 -7.91
N ILE A 312 10.12 -4.03 -7.67
CA ILE A 312 10.91 -5.19 -7.25
C ILE A 312 11.64 -4.84 -5.96
N VAL A 313 11.39 -5.60 -4.91
CA VAL A 313 12.04 -5.48 -3.60
C VAL A 313 13.00 -6.63 -3.44
N VAL A 314 14.29 -6.34 -3.39
CA VAL A 314 15.35 -7.33 -3.21
C VAL A 314 15.50 -7.65 -1.71
N LYS A 315 15.12 -8.87 -1.33
CA LYS A 315 15.13 -9.35 0.06
C LYS A 315 16.48 -9.89 0.46
N GLU A 316 17.00 -10.83 -0.32
CA GLU A 316 18.25 -11.53 -0.01
C GLU A 316 18.99 -11.89 -1.30
N THR A 317 20.29 -11.61 -1.34
CA THR A 317 21.14 -11.87 -2.51
C THR A 317 21.66 -13.31 -2.58
N GLU A 318 21.47 -14.11 -1.54
CA GLU A 318 21.89 -15.51 -1.49
C GLU A 318 20.76 -16.38 -0.94
N THR A 319 20.34 -17.37 -1.72
CA THR A 319 19.39 -18.41 -1.32
C THR A 319 20.08 -19.76 -1.27
N ASN A 320 19.69 -20.63 -0.32
CA ASN A 320 20.26 -21.97 -0.28
C ASN A 320 19.60 -22.83 -1.34
N LYS A 321 20.44 -23.44 -2.16
CA LYS A 321 20.03 -24.24 -3.30
C LYS A 321 20.84 -25.53 -3.34
N ILE A 322 20.16 -26.62 -3.68
CA ILE A 322 20.79 -27.89 -4.02
C ILE A 322 20.32 -28.34 -5.40
N GLU A 323 21.20 -29.04 -6.11
CA GLU A 323 20.89 -29.66 -7.40
C GLU A 323 21.21 -31.14 -7.30
N GLY A 324 20.31 -32.00 -7.78
CA GLY A 324 20.47 -33.42 -7.58
C GLY A 324 19.37 -34.27 -8.22
N THR A 325 19.49 -35.57 -8.00
CA THR A 325 18.51 -36.56 -8.47
C THR A 325 17.77 -37.14 -7.26
N VAL A 326 16.45 -37.20 -7.35
CA VAL A 326 15.61 -37.87 -6.36
C VAL A 326 15.88 -39.36 -6.41
N VAL A 327 16.10 -39.98 -5.25
CA VAL A 327 16.35 -41.43 -5.14
C VAL A 327 15.40 -42.08 -4.14
N ALA A 328 15.05 -43.34 -4.40
CA ALA A 328 14.30 -44.13 -3.43
C ALA A 328 15.20 -44.44 -2.22
N SER A 329 14.69 -44.25 -1.01
CA SER A 329 15.46 -44.45 0.22
C SER A 329 14.54 -44.86 1.37
N ASP A 330 14.97 -45.83 2.18
CA ASP A 330 14.26 -46.22 3.41
C ASP A 330 14.43 -45.17 4.53
N ARG A 331 15.21 -44.11 4.28
CA ARG A 331 15.45 -43.01 5.21
C ARG A 331 14.39 -41.90 5.11
N THR A 332 13.46 -41.98 4.17
CA THR A 332 12.37 -41.00 4.02
C THR A 332 11.07 -41.51 4.61
N THR A 333 10.27 -40.58 5.13
CA THR A 333 8.88 -40.82 5.53
C THR A 333 7.92 -40.12 4.57
N GLU A 334 6.61 -40.25 4.80
CA GLU A 334 5.60 -39.55 3.98
C GLU A 334 5.85 -38.04 3.97
N GLY A 335 5.80 -37.42 2.79
CA GLY A 335 6.12 -36.00 2.62
C GLY A 335 7.62 -35.68 2.58
N GLN A 336 8.51 -36.68 2.53
CA GLN A 336 9.95 -36.47 2.39
C GLN A 336 10.52 -37.02 1.10
N VAL A 337 11.51 -36.33 0.55
CA VAL A 337 12.23 -36.74 -0.65
C VAL A 337 13.73 -36.77 -0.37
N TYR A 338 14.37 -37.90 -0.66
CA TYR A 338 15.82 -38.03 -0.58
C TYR A 338 16.43 -37.54 -1.89
N VAL A 339 17.36 -36.59 -1.80
CA VAL A 339 18.07 -36.03 -2.94
C VAL A 339 19.53 -36.43 -2.86
N ASN A 340 19.99 -37.16 -3.88
CA ASN A 340 21.42 -37.32 -4.10
C ASN A 340 21.97 -36.03 -4.71
N VAL A 341 22.69 -35.27 -3.90
CA VAL A 341 23.15 -33.93 -4.29
C VAL A 341 24.38 -34.08 -5.19
N GLY A 342 24.35 -33.44 -6.36
CA GLY A 342 25.38 -33.61 -7.39
C GLY A 342 25.16 -34.80 -8.32
N SER A 343 24.21 -35.70 -8.03
CA SER A 343 23.93 -36.90 -8.83
C SER A 343 25.17 -37.79 -9.03
N ASP A 344 25.95 -37.96 -7.97
CA ASP A 344 27.23 -38.67 -7.96
C ASP A 344 27.19 -39.94 -7.07
N GLN A 345 28.35 -40.47 -6.72
CA GLN A 345 28.47 -41.65 -5.85
C GLN A 345 28.68 -41.29 -4.37
N SER A 346 28.83 -40.00 -4.06
CA SER A 346 28.94 -39.51 -2.70
C SER A 346 27.55 -39.39 -2.09
N THR A 347 27.45 -39.73 -0.80
CA THR A 347 26.23 -39.50 0.00
C THR A 347 26.47 -38.52 1.13
N ASP A 348 27.68 -37.95 1.23
CA ASP A 348 28.10 -37.12 2.36
C ASP A 348 27.46 -35.72 2.33
N ASN A 349 27.00 -35.31 1.16
CA ASN A 349 26.34 -34.04 0.88
C ASN A 349 24.85 -34.21 0.55
N ASP A 350 24.31 -35.43 0.67
CA ASP A 350 22.90 -35.69 0.40
C ASP A 350 21.99 -34.96 1.38
N VAL A 351 20.77 -34.70 0.92
CA VAL A 351 19.77 -33.95 1.68
C VAL A 351 18.42 -34.64 1.59
N ILE A 352 17.70 -34.69 2.71
CA ILE A 352 16.29 -35.04 2.76
C ILE A 352 15.49 -33.73 2.80
N LEU A 353 14.63 -33.54 1.81
CA LEU A 353 13.72 -32.41 1.72
C LEU A 353 12.36 -32.78 2.30
N ASN A 354 11.89 -32.01 3.27
CA ASN A 354 10.47 -32.03 3.67
C ASN A 354 9.67 -31.24 2.63
N ILE A 355 8.74 -31.92 1.98
CA ILE A 355 7.78 -31.37 1.03
C ILE A 355 6.45 -31.21 1.77
N SER A 356 5.96 -29.98 1.82
CA SER A 356 4.70 -29.62 2.49
C SER A 356 3.73 -28.96 1.50
N GLU A 357 2.53 -28.65 1.95
CA GLU A 357 1.55 -27.86 1.17
C GLU A 357 2.09 -26.48 0.74
N ASP A 358 3.07 -25.97 1.50
CA ASP A 358 3.73 -24.70 1.23
C ASP A 358 4.86 -24.81 0.19
N THR A 359 5.31 -26.01 -0.13
CA THR A 359 6.40 -26.25 -1.09
C THR A 359 5.87 -26.10 -2.51
N LYS A 360 6.50 -25.24 -3.32
CA LYS A 360 6.12 -25.04 -4.72
C LYS A 360 6.93 -25.94 -5.63
N VAL A 361 6.27 -26.87 -6.33
CA VAL A 361 6.91 -27.79 -7.28
C VAL A 361 6.51 -27.42 -8.70
N ILE A 362 7.49 -27.06 -9.53
CA ILE A 362 7.26 -26.50 -10.87
C ILE A 362 8.14 -27.21 -11.91
N PRO A 363 7.64 -27.51 -13.12
CA PRO A 363 8.47 -28.08 -14.18
C PRO A 363 9.22 -26.98 -14.93
N ALA A 364 10.51 -27.17 -15.20
CA ALA A 364 11.34 -26.21 -15.93
C ALA A 364 10.93 -26.03 -17.40
N LEU A 365 10.42 -27.09 -18.05
CA LEU A 365 10.14 -27.11 -19.50
C LEU A 365 8.76 -27.70 -19.85
N GLY A 366 7.80 -27.62 -18.92
CA GLY A 366 6.54 -28.37 -19.02
C GLY A 366 6.75 -29.87 -18.80
N GLY A 367 5.75 -30.55 -18.23
CA GLY A 367 5.86 -31.96 -17.87
C GLY A 367 5.32 -32.25 -16.46
N GLU A 368 5.62 -33.44 -15.96
CA GLU A 368 5.18 -33.87 -14.63
C GLU A 368 5.96 -33.16 -13.52
N THR A 369 5.26 -32.82 -12.44
CA THR A 369 5.83 -32.25 -11.20
C THR A 369 6.04 -33.32 -10.13
N VAL A 370 5.88 -34.59 -10.48
CA VAL A 370 5.96 -35.68 -9.50
C VAL A 370 7.42 -35.97 -9.17
N LEU A 371 7.76 -35.86 -7.88
CA LEU A 371 9.12 -36.11 -7.37
C LEU A 371 9.33 -37.61 -7.14
N ARG A 372 9.55 -38.36 -8.22
CA ARG A 372 9.82 -39.81 -8.17
C ARG A 372 11.32 -40.09 -8.21
N ALA A 373 11.71 -41.31 -7.86
CA ALA A 373 13.09 -41.75 -8.06
C ALA A 373 13.49 -41.61 -9.54
N GLY A 374 14.63 -40.96 -9.80
CA GLY A 374 15.13 -40.60 -11.13
C GLY A 374 14.80 -39.18 -11.59
N THR A 375 13.94 -38.45 -10.87
CA THR A 375 13.63 -37.05 -11.21
C THR A 375 14.82 -36.14 -10.85
N LYS A 376 15.32 -35.35 -11.80
CA LYS A 376 16.34 -34.32 -11.55
C LYS A 376 15.69 -33.02 -11.15
N ILE A 377 16.24 -32.41 -10.11
CA ILE A 377 15.68 -31.22 -9.50
C ILE A 377 16.73 -30.17 -9.15
N VAL A 378 16.27 -28.93 -9.11
CA VAL A 378 16.90 -27.83 -8.40
C VAL A 378 15.96 -27.45 -7.25
N ALA A 379 16.42 -27.53 -6.01
CA ALA A 379 15.60 -27.25 -4.84
C ALA A 379 16.17 -26.08 -4.03
N TYR A 380 15.36 -25.05 -3.86
CA TYR A 380 15.58 -23.98 -2.89
C TYR A 380 14.99 -24.37 -1.55
N HIS A 381 15.77 -24.22 -0.50
CA HIS A 381 15.41 -24.71 0.82
C HIS A 381 15.73 -23.73 1.94
N SER A 382 15.18 -24.00 3.12
CA SER A 382 15.38 -23.17 4.30
C SER A 382 16.86 -23.08 4.69
N LYS A 383 17.26 -21.96 5.30
CA LYS A 383 18.57 -21.76 5.95
C LYS A 383 18.83 -22.73 7.11
N ILE A 384 17.79 -23.38 7.61
CA ILE A 384 17.88 -24.29 8.75
C ILE A 384 17.89 -25.73 8.24
N MET A 385 18.92 -26.49 8.63
CA MET A 385 19.09 -27.91 8.33
C MET A 385 19.49 -28.67 9.59
N THR A 386 19.03 -29.91 9.75
CA THR A 386 19.46 -30.77 10.86
C THR A 386 20.93 -31.17 10.73
N LYS A 387 21.58 -31.48 11.85
CA LYS A 387 22.97 -31.98 11.89
C LYS A 387 23.09 -33.48 11.61
N SER A 388 22.03 -34.11 11.09
CA SER A 388 22.05 -35.52 10.71
C SER A 388 22.79 -35.71 9.38
N LEU A 389 23.13 -36.96 9.06
CA LEU A 389 23.65 -37.33 7.75
C LEU A 389 22.74 -38.43 7.15
N PRO A 390 21.93 -38.12 6.12
CA PRO A 390 21.82 -36.84 5.41
C PRO A 390 21.22 -35.72 6.27
N GLY A 391 21.49 -34.47 5.90
CA GLY A 391 20.84 -33.30 6.49
C GLY A 391 19.37 -33.23 6.09
N ILE A 392 18.49 -32.79 6.98
CA ILE A 392 17.05 -32.67 6.74
C ILE A 392 16.68 -31.19 6.77
N THR A 393 15.99 -30.70 5.73
CA THR A 393 15.55 -29.29 5.62
C THR A 393 14.19 -29.19 4.93
N ASN A 394 13.54 -28.03 5.04
CA ASN A 394 12.26 -27.77 4.37
C ASN A 394 12.50 -27.20 2.98
N ALA A 395 11.85 -27.78 1.97
CA ALA A 395 11.86 -27.24 0.62
C ALA A 395 10.86 -26.08 0.48
N GLU A 396 11.32 -25.00 -0.12
CA GLU A 396 10.48 -23.84 -0.43
C GLU A 396 10.01 -23.89 -1.88
N ILE A 397 10.95 -24.11 -2.81
CA ILE A 397 10.69 -24.23 -4.25
C ILE A 397 11.49 -25.41 -4.79
N VAL A 398 10.85 -26.29 -5.56
CA VAL A 398 11.48 -27.41 -6.26
C VAL A 398 11.19 -27.28 -7.74
N ILE A 399 12.24 -27.13 -8.54
CA ILE A 399 12.16 -27.04 -9.99
C ILE A 399 12.55 -28.41 -10.57
N VAL A 400 11.65 -29.05 -11.29
CA VAL A 400 11.91 -30.32 -11.99
C VAL A 400 12.59 -30.00 -13.32
N THR A 401 13.85 -30.39 -13.48
CA THR A 401 14.66 -30.07 -14.67
C THR A 401 14.64 -31.18 -15.72
N SER A 402 14.48 -32.44 -15.31
CA SER A 402 14.19 -33.56 -16.20
C SER A 402 13.63 -34.75 -15.43
N ASP A 403 12.82 -35.56 -16.10
CA ASP A 403 12.40 -36.87 -15.60
C ASP A 403 12.98 -37.95 -16.52
N ASP A 404 13.93 -38.75 -16.02
CA ASP A 404 14.54 -39.83 -16.79
C ASP A 404 13.52 -40.96 -17.12
N ASN A 405 12.31 -40.94 -16.53
CA ASN A 405 11.19 -41.82 -16.87
C ASN A 405 10.14 -41.20 -17.81
N ALA A 406 10.35 -39.98 -18.32
CA ALA A 406 9.51 -39.44 -19.40
C ALA A 406 9.66 -40.34 -20.63
N ALA A 407 8.67 -41.22 -20.85
CA ALA A 407 8.64 -42.13 -21.98
C ALA A 407 9.00 -41.37 -23.27
N LYS A 408 10.11 -41.78 -23.91
CA LYS A 408 10.50 -41.24 -25.22
C LYS A 408 9.27 -41.25 -26.12
N PRO A 409 8.96 -40.16 -26.84
CA PRO A 409 7.88 -40.18 -27.81
C PRO A 409 8.14 -41.35 -28.77
N LYS A 410 7.17 -42.26 -28.90
CA LYS A 410 7.22 -43.29 -29.94
C LYS A 410 7.37 -42.55 -31.27
N GLN A 411 8.48 -42.80 -31.97
CA GLN A 411 8.68 -42.38 -33.35
C GLN A 411 7.65 -43.01 -34.27
#